data_AF-A0A9N9LH19-F1
#
_entry.id   AF-A0A9N9LH19-F1
#
_cell.length_a   1.000
_cell.length_b   1.000
_cell.length_c   1.000
_cell.angle_alpha   90.00
_cell.angle_beta   90.00
_cell.angle_gamma   90.00
#
_symmetry.space_group_name_H-M   'P 1'
#
loop_
_entity.id
_entity.type
_entity.pdbx_description
1 polymer ?
#
loop_
_entity_poly.entity_id
_entity_poly.type
_entity_poly.pdbx_seq_one_letter_code
_entity_poly.pdbx_strand_id
1 'polypeptide(L)'
;MLNLAIHPPSRARPGVVLSMPVAARLTTEYNIFGELDHIWAVATLIHKDSGETLYNQLGGNPTDSAHPLPDTGSADRAYFYFPDLVIHEPGRYRIRITLMRMDYSHASSPDGVVTACEYVDTHSITVESGASTRVRPNAQERSFLRVLRDDGQPVPSF
;
A
#
# COMPACT_ATOMS: atom_id res chain seq x y z
N MET A 1 -13.78 -1.73 1.62
CA MET A 1 -13.27 -0.38 1.34
C MET A 1 -11.80 -0.32 1.70
N LEU A 2 -10.99 -0.04 0.69
CA LEU A 2 -9.55 0.10 0.81
C LEU A 2 -9.20 1.55 1.14
N ASN A 3 -8.41 1.76 2.18
CA ASN A 3 -7.95 3.09 2.59
C ASN A 3 -6.47 3.07 2.93
N LEU A 4 -5.81 4.22 2.82
CA LEU A 4 -4.45 4.36 3.32
C LEU A 4 -4.46 4.47 4.85
N ALA A 5 -3.54 3.75 5.48
CA ALA A 5 -3.24 3.83 6.90
C ALA A 5 -1.95 4.62 7.15
N ILE A 6 -0.99 4.51 6.23
CA ILE A 6 0.26 5.25 6.23
C ILE A 6 0.52 5.82 4.84
N HIS A 7 0.73 7.13 4.77
CA HIS A 7 1.07 7.79 3.53
C HIS A 7 2.59 7.83 3.29
N PRO A 8 3.05 7.82 2.03
CA PRO A 8 4.46 8.05 1.73
C PRO A 8 4.89 9.48 2.11
N PRO A 9 6.18 9.82 2.10
CA PRO A 9 6.59 11.22 2.25
C PRO A 9 6.09 12.09 1.09
N SER A 10 5.86 13.38 1.34
CA SER A 10 5.52 14.34 0.26
C SER A 10 6.71 14.67 -0.65
N ARG A 11 7.93 14.39 -0.18
CA ARG A 11 9.17 14.51 -0.95
C ARG A 11 10.04 13.27 -0.78
N ALA A 12 10.64 12.80 -1.85
CA ALA A 12 11.55 11.66 -1.84
C ALA A 12 12.78 11.93 -2.70
N ARG A 13 13.82 11.12 -2.50
CA ARG A 13 15.03 11.18 -3.33
C ARG A 13 14.98 10.10 -4.41
N PRO A 14 15.42 10.40 -5.64
CA PRO A 14 15.54 9.40 -6.69
C PRO A 14 16.42 8.22 -6.23
N GLY A 15 15.94 7.00 -6.43
CA GLY A 15 16.70 5.76 -6.17
C GLY A 15 16.91 5.43 -4.69
N VAL A 16 16.25 6.12 -3.77
CA VAL A 16 16.31 5.85 -2.32
C VAL A 16 14.95 5.34 -1.84
N VAL A 17 14.97 4.36 -0.94
CA VAL A 17 13.74 3.86 -0.28
C VAL A 17 12.99 5.02 0.37
N LEU A 18 11.67 5.02 0.21
CA LEU A 18 10.81 6.02 0.83
C LEU A 18 11.02 6.01 2.35
N SER A 19 11.28 7.19 2.92
CA SER A 19 11.58 7.30 4.35
C SER A 19 10.39 7.00 5.26
N MET A 20 9.16 7.06 4.72
CA MET A 20 7.96 6.53 5.35
C MET A 20 7.42 5.40 4.45
N PRO A 21 7.11 4.23 5.01
CA PRO A 21 6.55 3.13 4.23
C PRO A 21 5.11 3.45 3.83
N VAL A 22 4.57 2.71 2.87
CA VAL A 22 3.14 2.82 2.52
C VAL A 22 2.40 1.66 3.15
N ALA A 23 1.26 1.94 3.77
CA ALA A 23 0.38 0.91 4.29
C ALA A 23 -1.07 1.22 3.95
N ALA A 24 -1.81 0.20 3.55
CA ALA A 24 -3.25 0.26 3.31
C ALA A 24 -3.99 -0.65 4.28
N ARG A 25 -5.24 -0.34 4.55
CA ARG A 25 -6.17 -1.12 5.38
C ARG A 25 -7.41 -1.46 4.58
N LEU A 26 -7.92 -2.66 4.81
CA LEU A 26 -9.17 -3.14 4.26
C LEU A 26 -10.23 -3.15 5.36
N THR A 27 -11.24 -2.30 5.18
CA THR A 27 -12.38 -2.18 6.07
C THR A 27 -13.59 -2.86 5.44
N THR A 28 -14.26 -3.74 6.18
CA THR A 28 -15.49 -4.41 5.73
C THR A 28 -16.37 -4.82 6.92
N GLU A 29 -17.68 -4.76 6.71
CA GLU A 29 -18.68 -5.18 7.71
C GLU A 29 -18.80 -6.72 7.79
N TYR A 30 -18.34 -7.42 6.76
CA TYR A 30 -18.41 -8.89 6.67
C TYR A 30 -17.14 -9.55 7.21
N ASN A 31 -17.28 -10.78 7.71
CA ASN A 31 -16.12 -11.60 8.04
C ASN A 31 -15.46 -12.10 6.74
N ILE A 32 -14.22 -11.66 6.49
CA ILE A 32 -13.43 -12.03 5.31
C ILE A 32 -12.20 -12.87 5.65
N PHE A 33 -12.04 -13.32 6.91
CA PHE A 33 -10.81 -13.99 7.35
C PHE A 33 -10.54 -15.29 6.57
N GLY A 34 -11.59 -16.00 6.13
CA GLY A 34 -11.46 -17.20 5.31
C GLY A 34 -11.19 -16.92 3.81
N GLU A 35 -11.12 -15.66 3.40
CA GLU A 35 -10.88 -15.26 2.01
C GLU A 35 -9.56 -14.46 1.85
N LEU A 36 -8.84 -14.19 2.95
CA LEU A 36 -7.65 -13.33 2.93
C LEU A 36 -6.49 -13.92 2.12
N ASP A 37 -6.41 -15.25 2.02
CA ASP A 37 -5.44 -15.98 1.21
C ASP A 37 -5.66 -15.79 -0.30
N HIS A 38 -6.83 -15.31 -0.70
CA HIS A 38 -7.16 -14.95 -2.08
C HIS A 38 -7.02 -13.46 -2.37
N ILE A 39 -6.58 -12.67 -1.38
CA ILE A 39 -6.54 -11.21 -1.45
C ILE A 39 -5.10 -10.71 -1.31
N TRP A 40 -4.70 -9.84 -2.23
CA TRP A 40 -3.43 -9.14 -2.17
C TRP A 40 -3.59 -7.72 -2.69
N ALA A 41 -2.58 -6.89 -2.46
CA ALA A 41 -2.55 -5.53 -2.98
C ALA A 41 -1.33 -5.31 -3.86
N VAL A 42 -1.50 -4.49 -4.89
CA VAL A 42 -0.44 -4.08 -5.82
C VAL A 42 -0.29 -2.57 -5.77
N ALA A 43 0.92 -2.11 -5.43
CA ALA A 43 1.35 -0.73 -5.53
C ALA A 43 1.82 -0.43 -6.96
N THR A 44 1.33 0.65 -7.55
CA THR A 44 1.72 1.12 -8.88
C THR A 44 2.05 2.61 -8.82
N LEU A 45 3.04 3.04 -9.59
CA LEU A 45 3.39 4.46 -9.69
C LEU A 45 2.54 5.12 -10.77
N ILE A 46 1.91 6.24 -10.41
CA ILE A 46 1.09 7.04 -11.32
C ILE A 46 1.77 8.39 -11.52
N HIS A 47 2.03 8.77 -12.77
CA HIS A 47 2.52 10.10 -13.08
C HIS A 47 1.42 11.13 -12.76
N LYS A 48 1.73 12.12 -11.92
CA LYS A 48 0.70 13.00 -11.34
C LYS A 48 -0.04 13.82 -12.39
N ASP A 49 0.70 14.35 -13.36
CA ASP A 49 0.17 15.35 -14.28
C ASP A 49 -0.47 14.71 -15.54
N SER A 50 0.00 13.54 -15.96
CA SER A 50 -0.57 12.81 -17.11
C SER A 50 -1.58 11.73 -16.70
N GLY A 51 -1.55 11.26 -15.45
CA GLY A 51 -2.36 10.12 -14.98
C GLY A 51 -1.89 8.75 -15.49
N GLU A 52 -0.74 8.70 -16.16
CA GLU A 52 -0.18 7.47 -16.72
C GLU A 52 0.31 6.52 -15.63
N THR A 53 0.01 5.22 -15.79
CA THR A 53 0.56 4.15 -14.96
C THR A 53 1.95 3.76 -15.43
N LEU A 54 2.93 3.88 -14.55
CA LEU A 54 4.35 3.64 -14.83
C LEU A 54 4.80 2.29 -14.25
N TYR A 55 4.50 1.21 -14.97
CA TYR A 55 4.64 -0.18 -14.49
C TYR A 55 6.06 -0.57 -14.03
N ASN A 56 7.11 0.04 -14.58
CA ASN A 56 8.50 -0.36 -14.33
C ASN A 56 9.32 0.69 -13.58
N GLN A 57 8.67 1.69 -12.98
CA GLN A 57 9.36 2.81 -12.30
C GLN A 57 9.19 2.83 -10.79
N LEU A 58 8.45 1.86 -10.23
CA LEU A 58 8.38 1.62 -8.79
C LEU A 58 9.26 0.41 -8.45
N GLY A 59 10.41 0.66 -7.83
CA GLY A 59 11.28 -0.38 -7.27
C GLY A 59 10.83 -0.83 -5.88
N GLY A 60 11.54 -1.81 -5.31
CA GLY A 60 11.17 -2.48 -4.06
C GLY A 60 10.25 -3.66 -4.31
N ASN A 61 9.48 -4.06 -3.29
CA ASN A 61 8.40 -5.04 -3.44
C ASN A 61 7.03 -4.34 -3.58
N PRO A 62 6.49 -4.20 -4.81
CA PRO A 62 5.23 -3.50 -5.04
C PRO A 62 4.01 -4.38 -4.75
N THR A 63 4.15 -5.58 -4.21
CA THR A 63 3.02 -6.47 -3.93
C THR A 63 3.09 -7.03 -2.52
N ASP A 64 1.94 -7.11 -1.85
CA ASP A 64 1.85 -7.69 -0.52
C ASP A 64 0.52 -8.45 -0.34
N SER A 65 0.56 -9.53 0.42
CA SER A 65 -0.62 -10.31 0.78
C SER A 65 -1.40 -9.64 1.90
N ALA A 66 -2.67 -10.01 2.08
CA ALA A 66 -3.45 -9.48 3.18
C ALA A 66 -2.95 -10.02 4.54
N HIS A 67 -2.61 -9.11 5.45
CA HIS A 67 -2.27 -9.44 6.84
C HIS A 67 -3.51 -9.23 7.72
N PRO A 68 -3.98 -10.24 8.48
CA PRO A 68 -5.18 -10.12 9.27
C PRO A 68 -5.00 -9.12 10.42
N LEU A 69 -6.01 -8.28 10.68
CA LEU A 69 -6.09 -7.45 11.87
C LEU A 69 -7.01 -8.09 12.91
N PRO A 70 -6.70 -8.01 14.22
CA PRO A 70 -7.57 -8.54 15.25
C PRO A 70 -8.96 -7.91 15.25
N ASP A 71 -10.01 -8.73 15.40
CA ASP A 71 -11.39 -8.25 15.53
C ASP A 71 -11.61 -7.61 16.91
N THR A 72 -11.31 -6.32 16.99
CA THR A 72 -11.43 -5.51 18.22
C THR A 72 -12.73 -4.70 18.28
N GLY A 73 -13.73 -5.06 17.45
CA GLY A 73 -14.93 -4.25 17.23
C GLY A 73 -14.72 -3.10 16.23
N SER A 74 -13.53 -3.00 15.63
CA SER A 74 -13.28 -2.17 14.44
C SER A 74 -13.77 -2.89 13.18
N ALA A 75 -14.19 -2.14 12.17
CA ALA A 75 -14.50 -2.68 10.84
C ALA A 75 -13.22 -3.01 10.02
N ASP A 76 -12.03 -2.64 10.50
CA ASP A 76 -10.76 -2.98 9.87
C ASP A 76 -10.48 -4.48 10.03
N ARG A 77 -10.24 -5.19 8.92
CA ARG A 77 -10.07 -6.65 8.89
C ARG A 77 -8.69 -7.11 8.44
N ALA A 78 -8.03 -6.34 7.60
CA ALA A 78 -6.70 -6.66 7.12
C ALA A 78 -5.92 -5.40 6.75
N TYR A 79 -4.62 -5.56 6.58
CA TYR A 79 -3.74 -4.53 6.06
C TYR A 79 -2.78 -5.08 5.00
N PHE A 80 -2.16 -4.16 4.28
CA PHE A 80 -1.10 -4.40 3.30
C PHE A 80 0.03 -3.42 3.55
N TYR A 81 1.27 -3.86 3.41
CA TYR A 81 2.46 -3.11 3.83
C TYR A 81 3.57 -3.16 2.79
N PHE A 82 4.06 -1.98 2.43
CA PHE A 82 5.08 -1.78 1.40
C PHE A 82 6.26 -0.99 2.00
N PRO A 83 7.21 -1.67 2.66
CA PRO A 83 8.29 -1.01 3.43
C PRO A 83 9.42 -0.43 2.59
N ASP A 84 9.62 -0.94 1.38
CA ASP A 84 10.87 -0.80 0.63
C ASP A 84 10.68 -0.16 -0.75
N LEU A 85 9.54 0.51 -0.97
CA LEU A 85 9.26 1.16 -2.26
C LEU A 85 10.32 2.22 -2.59
N VAL A 86 10.74 2.24 -3.87
CA VAL A 86 11.73 3.19 -4.41
C VAL A 86 11.17 3.83 -5.68
N ILE A 87 11.35 5.15 -5.84
CA ILE A 87 11.07 5.84 -7.11
C ILE A 87 12.40 6.31 -7.70
N HIS A 88 12.73 5.86 -8.91
CA HIS A 88 14.05 6.07 -9.51
C HIS A 88 14.16 7.39 -10.26
N GLU A 89 13.09 7.86 -10.87
CA GLU A 89 13.10 9.03 -11.73
C GLU A 89 12.61 10.28 -10.99
N PRO A 90 13.26 11.44 -11.19
CA PRO A 90 12.73 12.72 -10.72
C PRO A 90 11.38 13.06 -11.36
N GLY A 91 10.47 13.62 -10.58
CA GLY A 91 9.13 13.97 -11.08
C GLY A 91 8.09 14.13 -9.98
N ARG A 92 6.82 14.19 -10.39
CA ARG A 92 5.68 14.28 -9.48
C ARG A 92 4.78 13.08 -9.69
N TYR A 93 4.55 12.32 -8.63
CA TYR A 93 3.86 11.04 -8.70
C TYR A 93 2.80 10.89 -7.62
N ARG A 94 2.00 9.83 -7.75
CA ARG A 94 1.23 9.20 -6.67
C ARG A 94 1.51 7.70 -6.70
N ILE A 95 1.34 7.03 -5.57
CA ILE A 95 1.31 5.57 -5.54
C ILE A 95 -0.16 5.17 -5.44
N ARG A 96 -0.59 4.27 -6.33
CA ARG A 96 -1.91 3.66 -6.31
C ARG A 96 -1.81 2.27 -5.73
N ILE A 97 -2.55 2.01 -4.66
CA ILE A 97 -2.71 0.67 -4.10
C ILE A 97 -4.01 0.09 -4.66
N THR A 98 -3.90 -1.00 -5.42
CA THR A 98 -5.05 -1.71 -6.00
C THR A 98 -5.28 -3.00 -5.25
N LEU A 99 -6.51 -3.22 -4.78
CA LEU A 99 -6.94 -4.48 -4.19
C LEU A 99 -7.20 -5.50 -5.30
N MET A 100 -6.52 -6.63 -5.20
CA MET A 100 -6.67 -7.75 -6.11
C MET A 100 -7.29 -8.92 -5.35
N ARG A 101 -8.20 -9.64 -6.01
CA ARG A 101 -8.84 -10.83 -5.48
C ARG A 101 -8.84 -11.94 -6.51
N MET A 102 -8.48 -13.14 -6.08
CA MET A 102 -8.71 -14.36 -6.85
C MET A 102 -10.13 -14.88 -6.58
N ASP A 103 -10.88 -15.11 -7.65
CA ASP A 103 -12.27 -15.59 -7.60
C ASP A 103 -12.39 -16.95 -8.31
N TYR A 104 -12.76 -17.97 -7.55
CA TYR A 104 -12.99 -19.34 -8.03
C TYR A 104 -14.47 -19.66 -8.30
N SER A 105 -15.38 -18.70 -8.11
CA SER A 105 -16.82 -18.92 -8.27
C SER A 105 -17.27 -19.04 -9.74
N HIS A 106 -16.42 -18.65 -10.68
CA HIS A 106 -16.72 -18.66 -12.10
C HIS A 106 -16.63 -20.07 -12.71
N ALA A 107 -17.78 -20.67 -13.03
CA ALA A 107 -17.87 -22.04 -13.57
C ALA A 107 -17.10 -22.26 -14.89
N SER A 108 -16.85 -21.19 -15.66
CA SER A 108 -16.08 -21.23 -16.90
C SER A 108 -14.56 -21.14 -16.70
N SER A 109 -14.10 -20.90 -15.47
CA SER A 109 -12.71 -20.61 -15.14
C SER A 109 -12.33 -21.36 -13.86
N PRO A 110 -12.20 -22.70 -13.93
CA PRO A 110 -11.93 -23.53 -12.76
C PRO A 110 -10.59 -23.21 -12.08
N ASP A 111 -9.65 -22.61 -12.81
CA ASP A 111 -8.35 -22.16 -12.30
C ASP A 111 -8.43 -20.80 -11.57
N GLY A 112 -9.62 -20.18 -11.54
CA GLY A 112 -9.87 -18.88 -10.93
C GLY A 112 -9.62 -17.69 -11.87
N VAL A 113 -10.25 -16.56 -11.55
CA VAL A 113 -10.08 -15.28 -12.25
C VAL A 113 -9.56 -14.23 -11.27
N VAL A 114 -8.58 -13.46 -11.71
CA VAL A 114 -8.09 -12.31 -10.93
C VAL A 114 -8.94 -11.08 -11.25
N THR A 115 -9.48 -10.46 -10.21
CA THR A 115 -10.25 -9.22 -10.32
C THR A 115 -9.54 -8.09 -9.59
N ALA A 116 -9.41 -6.94 -10.25
CA ALA A 116 -9.04 -5.68 -9.61
C ALA A 116 -10.32 -5.04 -9.02
N CYS A 117 -10.46 -5.05 -7.71
CA CYS A 117 -11.72 -4.71 -7.03
C CYS A 117 -11.88 -3.20 -6.83
N GLU A 118 -10.94 -2.58 -6.11
CA GLU A 118 -10.94 -1.15 -5.78
C GLU A 118 -9.50 -0.65 -5.66
N TYR A 119 -9.30 0.67 -5.67
CA TYR A 119 -7.99 1.26 -5.48
C TYR A 119 -8.05 2.53 -4.62
N VAL A 120 -6.92 2.87 -4.01
CA VAL A 120 -6.71 4.13 -3.29
C VAL A 120 -5.38 4.75 -3.72
N ASP A 121 -5.39 6.06 -3.93
CA ASP A 121 -4.20 6.83 -4.32
C ASP A 121 -3.63 7.56 -3.10
N THR A 122 -2.31 7.60 -3.01
CA THR A 122 -1.62 8.45 -2.04
C THR A 122 -1.77 9.93 -2.38
N HIS A 123 -1.41 10.80 -1.44
CA HIS A 123 -1.08 12.17 -1.80
C HIS A 123 0.11 12.19 -2.77
N SER A 124 0.35 13.35 -3.36
CA SER A 124 1.45 13.51 -4.30
C SER A 124 2.82 13.46 -3.63
N ILE A 125 3.77 12.89 -4.35
CA ILE A 125 5.18 12.78 -3.98
C ILE A 125 5.99 13.55 -5.01
N THR A 126 6.82 14.49 -4.58
CA THR A 126 7.82 15.14 -5.44
C THR A 126 9.16 14.43 -5.25
N VAL A 127 9.72 13.89 -6.33
CA VAL A 127 10.99 13.17 -6.32
C VAL A 127 12.07 14.08 -6.91
N GLU A 128 13.06 14.43 -6.09
CA GLU A 128 14.14 15.36 -6.45
C GLU A 128 15.40 15.11 -5.61
N SER A 129 16.59 15.34 -6.16
CA SER A 129 17.87 15.02 -5.50
C SER A 129 18.09 15.78 -4.18
N GLY A 130 17.50 16.98 -4.04
CA GLY A 130 17.62 17.84 -2.86
C GLY A 130 16.62 17.56 -1.72
N ALA A 131 15.74 16.57 -1.87
CA ALA A 131 14.68 16.32 -0.89
C ALA A 131 15.24 15.99 0.51
N SER A 132 14.61 16.54 1.54
CA SER A 132 14.80 16.10 2.92
C SER A 132 14.03 14.79 3.13
N THR A 133 14.66 13.81 3.76
CA THR A 133 14.04 12.52 4.09
C THR A 133 13.37 12.53 5.47
N ARG A 134 13.47 13.61 6.24
CA ARG A 134 12.83 13.70 7.57
C ARG A 134 11.32 13.83 7.42
N VAL A 135 10.61 12.84 7.94
CA VAL A 135 9.16 12.78 7.99
C VAL A 135 8.76 12.56 9.43
N ARG A 136 7.73 13.27 9.87
CA ARG A 136 7.14 13.06 11.19
C ARG A 136 5.74 12.46 11.00
N PRO A 137 5.54 11.18 11.33
CA PRO A 137 4.23 10.57 11.22
C PRO A 137 3.22 11.27 12.13
N ASN A 138 1.99 11.43 11.64
CA ASN A 138 0.88 11.99 12.41
C ASN A 138 0.37 11.02 13.49
N ALA A 139 -0.62 11.41 14.29
CA ALA A 139 -1.09 10.57 15.39
C ALA A 139 -1.68 9.23 14.93
N GLN A 140 -2.42 9.20 13.81
CA GLN A 140 -3.01 7.99 13.25
C GLN A 140 -1.93 7.08 12.66
N GLU A 141 -1.00 7.65 11.88
CA GLU A 141 0.13 6.90 11.31
C GLU A 141 1.01 6.29 12.42
N ARG A 142 1.31 7.04 13.49
CA ARG A 142 2.05 6.50 14.65
C ARG A 142 1.32 5.35 15.33
N SER A 143 -0.02 5.42 15.41
CA SER A 143 -0.82 4.33 15.96
C SER A 143 -0.71 3.09 15.07
N PHE A 144 -0.81 3.25 13.75
CA PHE A 144 -0.73 2.14 12.82
C PHE A 144 0.70 1.54 12.72
N LEU A 145 1.73 2.38 12.77
CA LEU A 145 3.13 1.93 12.87
C LEU A 145 3.38 1.06 14.11
N ARG A 146 2.63 1.27 15.20
CA ARG A 146 2.67 0.38 16.38
C ARG A 146 2.03 -0.97 16.07
N VAL A 147 0.87 -0.99 15.41
CA VAL A 147 0.22 -2.23 14.96
C VAL A 147 1.18 -3.06 14.10
N LEU A 148 1.82 -2.43 13.11
CA LEU A 148 2.81 -3.09 12.25
C LEU A 148 3.98 -3.68 13.06
N ARG A 149 4.51 -2.92 14.04
CA ARG A 149 5.61 -3.39 14.89
C ARG A 149 5.19 -4.56 15.78
N ASP A 150 3.99 -4.47 16.37
CA ASP A 150 3.45 -5.52 17.23
C ASP A 150 3.19 -6.81 16.44
N ASP A 151 2.90 -6.69 15.14
CA ASP A 151 2.78 -7.79 14.18
C ASP A 151 4.13 -8.25 13.59
N GLY A 152 5.26 -7.71 14.07
CA GLY A 152 6.60 -8.12 13.66
C GLY A 152 7.11 -7.56 12.34
N GLN A 153 6.41 -6.60 11.74
CA GLN A 153 6.81 -5.97 10.48
C GLN A 153 8.06 -5.09 10.66
N PRO A 154 8.90 -4.94 9.62
CA PRO A 154 10.05 -4.05 9.64
C PRO A 154 9.58 -2.59 9.57
N VAL A 155 9.58 -1.90 10.71
CA VAL A 155 9.15 -0.50 10.83
C VAL A 155 10.36 0.43 11.04
N PRO A 156 10.53 1.51 10.23
CA PRO A 156 11.61 2.47 10.44
C PRO A 156 11.55 3.16 11.80
N SER A 157 12.72 3.58 12.31
CA SER A 157 12.79 4.42 13.50
C SER A 157 12.61 5.89 13.11
N PHE A 158 11.66 6.57 13.77
CA PHE A 158 11.28 7.97 13.51
C PHE A 158 11.55 8.86 14.71
#